data_AF-A0A661E251-F1
#
_entry.id   AF-A0A661E251-F1
#
_cell.length_a   1.000
_cell.length_b   1.000
_cell.length_c   1.000
_cell.angle_alpha   90.00
_cell.angle_beta   90.00
_cell.angle_gamma   90.00
#
_symmetry.space_group_name_H-M   'P 1'
#
loop_
_entity.id
_entity.type
_entity.pdbx_description
1 polymer ?
#
loop_
_entity_poly.entity_id
_entity_poly.type
_entity_poly.pdbx_seq_one_letter_code
_entity_poly.pdbx_strand_id
1 'polypeptide(L)'
;TQHALNQIRAGNGPQLLEFETYRFRGHSMADPGSYRPRSELSAHMDDDPVKTVIKEVEFGYPTQEEIASAGPDLVTQLLEHPTAVDHFDAQHVENVRQEVRGVVDDAVTFALQSPRPTLEDAWSSLYCNRRHETLTGEPAHD
;
A
#
# COMPACT_ATOMS: atom_id res chain seq x y z
N THR A 1 -3.45 21.00 0.95
CA THR A 1 -2.33 20.50 1.80
C THR A 1 -1.06 21.34 1.68
N GLN A 2 -0.61 21.71 0.47
CA GLN A 2 0.63 22.50 0.28
C GLN A 2 0.67 23.82 1.08
N HIS A 3 -0.47 24.53 1.15
CA HIS A 3 -0.58 25.75 1.94
C HIS A 3 -0.28 25.52 3.43
N ALA A 4 -0.92 24.53 4.05
CA ALA A 4 -0.70 24.20 5.46
C ALA A 4 0.74 23.77 5.74
N LEU A 5 1.35 22.99 4.83
CA LEU A 5 2.77 22.63 4.94
C LEU A 5 3.69 23.86 4.92
N ASN A 6 3.41 24.83 4.04
CA ASN A 6 4.18 26.07 3.97
C ASN A 6 4.06 26.86 5.28
N GLN A 7 2.86 26.93 5.88
CA GLN A 7 2.64 27.61 7.16
C GLN A 7 3.43 26.97 8.31
N ILE A 8 3.39 25.63 8.41
CA ILE A 8 4.15 24.89 9.44
C ILE A 8 5.64 25.13 9.27
N ARG A 9 6.15 25.02 8.04
CA ARG A 9 7.58 25.22 7.73
C ARG A 9 8.04 26.66 7.96
N ALA A 10 7.14 27.64 7.80
CA ALA A 10 7.42 29.03 8.10
C ALA A 10 7.40 29.35 9.61
N GLY A 11 7.11 28.37 10.48
CA GLY A 11 7.08 28.55 11.93
C GLY A 11 5.76 29.13 12.46
N ASN A 12 4.70 29.15 11.65
CA ASN A 12 3.40 29.73 12.03
C ASN A 12 2.53 28.81 12.89
N GLY A 13 3.13 27.77 13.48
CA GLY A 13 2.46 26.84 14.39
C GLY A 13 1.67 25.72 13.70
N PRO A 14 1.00 24.86 14.50
CA PRO A 14 0.24 23.73 13.99
C PRO A 14 -0.97 24.18 13.17
N GLN A 15 -1.39 23.34 12.23
CA GLN A 15 -2.54 23.58 11.36
C GLN A 15 -3.57 22.45 11.56
N LEU A 16 -4.85 22.79 11.69
CA LEU A 16 -5.94 21.82 11.66
C LEU A 16 -6.45 21.70 10.22
N LEU A 17 -6.55 20.47 9.72
CA LEU A 17 -7.15 20.15 8.43
C LEU A 17 -8.30 19.18 8.65
N GLU A 18 -9.50 19.61 8.32
CA GLU A 18 -10.67 18.75 8.28
C GLU A 18 -10.85 18.21 6.87
N PHE A 19 -10.86 16.88 6.75
CA PHE A 19 -11.13 16.20 5.50
C PHE A 19 -12.49 15.52 5.60
N GLU A 20 -13.50 16.17 5.04
CA GLU A 20 -14.81 15.57 4.88
C GLU A 20 -14.72 14.47 3.82
N THR A 21 -14.83 13.22 4.27
CA THR A 21 -14.74 12.04 3.42
C THR A 21 -15.82 11.03 3.82
N TYR A 22 -15.99 10.00 3.01
CA TYR A 22 -17.04 9.03 3.20
C TYR A 22 -16.52 7.59 3.11
N ARG A 23 -16.93 6.74 4.06
CA ARG A 23 -16.55 5.33 4.08
C ARG A 23 -17.65 4.46 3.47
N PHE A 24 -17.35 3.73 2.40
CA PHE A 24 -18.36 2.87 1.73
C PHE A 24 -18.73 1.60 2.52
N ARG A 25 -17.86 1.11 3.40
CA ARG A 25 -18.13 -0.05 4.27
C ARG A 25 -18.54 0.38 5.69
N GLY A 26 -19.01 -0.58 6.49
CA GLY A 26 -19.30 -0.35 7.92
C GLY A 26 -18.04 -0.06 8.75
N HIS A 27 -18.22 0.10 10.06
CA HIS A 27 -17.16 0.38 11.03
C HIS A 27 -16.00 -0.60 10.99
N SER A 28 -16.32 -1.87 10.79
CA SER A 28 -15.39 -2.96 10.69
C SER A 28 -15.98 -4.03 9.76
N MET A 29 -15.25 -5.14 9.57
CA MET A 29 -15.75 -6.29 8.82
C MET A 29 -17.03 -6.90 9.44
N ALA A 30 -17.22 -6.75 10.76
CA ALA A 30 -18.39 -7.27 11.46
C ALA A 30 -19.58 -6.29 11.46
N ASP A 31 -19.37 -5.03 11.08
CA ASP A 31 -20.41 -4.01 11.08
C ASP A 31 -21.11 -3.92 9.70
N PRO A 32 -22.41 -4.25 9.62
CA PRO A 32 -23.16 -4.15 8.37
C PRO A 32 -23.51 -2.71 7.97
N GLY A 33 -23.36 -1.72 8.86
CA GLY A 33 -23.64 -0.31 8.56
C GLY A 33 -25.12 0.01 8.40
N SER A 34 -26.00 -0.63 9.17
CA SER A 34 -27.47 -0.45 9.09
C SER A 34 -27.99 0.89 9.64
N TYR A 35 -27.13 1.66 10.30
CA TYR A 35 -27.46 2.96 10.90
C TYR A 35 -27.51 4.12 9.89
N ARG A 36 -27.26 3.86 8.61
CA ARG A 36 -27.33 4.85 7.53
C ARG A 36 -28.24 4.36 6.40
N PRO A 37 -28.94 5.26 5.71
CA PRO A 37 -29.76 4.90 4.58
C PRO A 37 -28.90 4.50 3.36
N ARG A 38 -29.42 3.58 2.54
CA ARG A 38 -28.76 3.16 1.29
C ARG A 38 -28.62 4.31 0.28
N SER A 39 -29.54 5.28 0.31
CA SER A 39 -29.50 6.45 -0.57
C SER A 39 -28.30 7.36 -0.29
N GLU A 40 -27.96 7.58 0.97
CA GLU A 40 -26.76 8.34 1.36
C GLU A 40 -25.49 7.64 0.86
N LEU A 41 -25.39 6.32 1.07
CA LEU A 41 -24.28 5.54 0.52
C LEU A 41 -24.19 5.65 -1.00
N SER A 42 -25.31 5.54 -1.71
CA SER A 42 -25.33 5.65 -3.18
C SER A 42 -24.86 7.01 -3.65
N ALA A 43 -25.36 8.10 -3.05
CA ALA A 43 -24.96 9.46 -3.41
C ALA A 43 -23.44 9.67 -3.27
N HIS A 44 -22.85 9.22 -2.17
CA HIS A 44 -21.40 9.32 -1.97
C HIS A 44 -20.58 8.37 -2.87
N MET A 45 -21.16 7.26 -3.32
CA MET A 45 -20.52 6.37 -4.31
C MET A 45 -20.57 6.94 -5.74
N ASP A 46 -21.54 7.79 -6.02
CA ASP A 46 -21.62 8.52 -7.29
C ASP A 46 -20.55 9.63 -7.35
N ASP A 47 -20.27 10.26 -6.20
CA ASP A 47 -19.20 11.25 -6.01
C ASP A 47 -17.84 10.62 -5.62
N ASP A 48 -17.58 9.39 -6.03
CA ASP A 48 -16.33 8.67 -5.73
C ASP A 48 -15.11 9.46 -6.28
N PRO A 49 -14.15 9.88 -5.43
CA PRO A 49 -13.00 10.66 -5.85
C PRO A 49 -12.16 9.96 -6.92
N VAL A 50 -12.12 8.62 -6.94
CA VAL A 50 -11.42 7.86 -7.99
C VAL A 50 -12.12 8.03 -9.32
N LYS A 51 -13.46 7.91 -9.35
CA LYS A 51 -14.24 8.13 -10.58
C LYS A 51 -14.10 9.56 -11.09
N THR A 52 -14.10 10.53 -10.18
CA THR A 52 -13.93 11.95 -10.52
C THR A 52 -12.57 12.20 -11.16
N VAL A 53 -11.49 11.70 -10.54
CA VAL A 53 -10.14 11.84 -11.10
C VAL A 53 -10.05 11.12 -12.45
N ILE A 54 -10.58 9.90 -12.59
CA ILE A 54 -10.60 9.17 -13.88
C ILE A 54 -11.26 10.01 -14.98
N LYS A 55 -12.42 10.62 -14.70
CA LYS A 55 -13.12 11.51 -15.66
C LYS A 55 -12.29 12.75 -16.01
N GLU A 56 -11.59 13.34 -15.03
CA GLU A 56 -10.74 14.51 -15.26
C GLU A 56 -9.49 14.19 -16.09
N VAL A 57 -8.95 12.98 -15.96
CA VAL A 57 -7.76 12.51 -16.70
C VAL A 57 -8.10 11.69 -17.95
N GLU A 58 -9.38 11.51 -18.26
CA GLU A 58 -9.90 10.66 -19.35
C GLU A 58 -9.36 11.07 -20.73
N PHE A 59 -8.95 12.34 -20.90
CA PHE A 59 -8.30 12.82 -22.13
C PHE A 59 -6.86 12.30 -22.35
N GLY A 60 -6.25 11.65 -21.35
CA GLY A 60 -4.85 11.17 -21.40
C GLY A 60 -4.65 9.69 -21.11
N TYR A 61 -5.72 8.91 -20.86
CA TYR A 61 -5.65 7.49 -20.55
C TYR A 61 -6.43 6.63 -21.56
N PRO A 62 -6.00 5.37 -21.78
CA PRO A 62 -6.76 4.43 -22.61
C PRO A 62 -8.15 4.20 -22.02
N THR A 63 -9.14 4.11 -22.90
CA THR A 63 -10.54 3.77 -22.61
C THR A 63 -10.66 2.42 -21.89
N GLN A 64 -11.80 2.17 -21.22
CA GLN A 64 -12.06 0.87 -20.59
C GLN A 64 -11.98 -0.29 -21.59
N GLU A 65 -12.34 -0.06 -22.85
CA GLU A 65 -12.22 -1.05 -23.93
C GLU A 65 -10.75 -1.32 -24.27
N GLU A 66 -9.90 -0.29 -24.34
CA GLU A 66 -8.45 -0.45 -24.55
C GLU A 66 -7.78 -1.19 -23.38
N ILE A 67 -8.13 -0.86 -22.13
CA ILE A 67 -7.64 -1.55 -20.93
C ILE A 67 -8.08 -3.02 -20.93
N ALA A 68 -9.34 -3.30 -21.28
CA ALA A 68 -9.84 -4.68 -21.37
C ALA A 68 -9.15 -5.46 -22.50
N SER A 69 -8.78 -4.79 -23.60
CA SER A 69 -8.09 -5.40 -24.75
C SER A 69 -6.61 -5.67 -24.50
N ALA A 70 -5.98 -4.96 -23.57
CA ALA A 70 -4.55 -5.07 -23.26
C ALA A 70 -4.16 -6.43 -22.63
N GLY A 71 -5.09 -7.17 -22.01
CA GLY A 71 -4.78 -8.45 -21.39
C GLY A 71 -3.88 -8.35 -20.14
N PRO A 72 -3.55 -9.49 -19.49
CA PRO A 72 -2.86 -9.48 -18.18
C PRO A 72 -1.35 -9.26 -18.27
N ASP A 73 -0.75 -9.39 -19.45
CA ASP A 73 0.71 -9.37 -19.63
C ASP A 73 1.23 -7.97 -20.01
N LEU A 74 1.08 -7.05 -19.06
CA LEU A 74 1.59 -5.68 -19.16
C LEU A 74 3.12 -5.63 -19.31
N VAL A 75 3.81 -6.67 -18.83
CA VAL A 75 5.28 -6.77 -18.93
C VAL A 75 5.69 -6.99 -20.37
N THR A 76 5.04 -7.91 -21.09
CA THR A 76 5.33 -8.12 -22.51
C THR A 76 5.04 -6.86 -23.34
N GLN A 77 3.91 -6.19 -23.11
CA GLN A 77 3.59 -4.93 -23.82
C GLN A 77 4.56 -3.79 -23.53
N LEU A 78 4.99 -3.64 -22.27
CA LEU A 78 5.98 -2.63 -21.90
C LEU A 78 7.33 -2.87 -22.58
N LEU A 79 7.66 -4.14 -22.84
CA LEU A 79 8.91 -4.54 -23.46
C LEU A 79 8.88 -4.48 -24.99
N GLU A 80 7.70 -4.61 -25.62
CA GLU A 80 7.52 -4.62 -27.07
C GLU A 80 8.08 -3.35 -27.75
N HIS A 81 7.71 -2.17 -27.27
CA HIS A 81 8.18 -0.93 -27.92
C HIS A 81 9.69 -0.72 -27.76
N PRO A 82 10.28 -0.80 -26.55
CA PRO A 82 11.73 -0.65 -26.37
C PRO A 82 12.57 -1.71 -27.10
N THR A 83 12.10 -2.95 -27.23
CA THR A 83 12.79 -3.97 -28.05
C THR A 83 12.60 -3.71 -29.55
N ALA A 84 11.46 -3.19 -29.99
CA ALA A 84 11.22 -2.82 -31.39
C ALA A 84 12.05 -1.61 -31.86
N VAL A 85 12.40 -0.69 -30.95
CA VAL A 85 13.24 0.49 -31.25
C VAL A 85 14.72 0.31 -30.87
N ASP A 86 15.17 -0.91 -30.59
CA ASP A 86 16.57 -1.24 -30.24
C ASP A 86 17.10 -0.52 -28.97
N HIS A 87 16.22 -0.14 -28.04
CA HIS A 87 16.64 0.42 -26.74
C HIS A 87 17.17 -0.66 -25.78
N PHE A 88 16.69 -1.90 -25.91
CA PHE A 88 17.17 -3.07 -25.18
C PHE A 88 17.28 -4.26 -26.12
N ASP A 89 18.37 -5.03 -25.99
CA ASP A 89 18.47 -6.33 -26.65
C ASP A 89 17.70 -7.41 -25.86
N ALA A 90 17.33 -8.49 -26.55
CA ALA A 90 16.58 -9.59 -25.94
C ALA A 90 17.35 -10.28 -24.79
N GLN A 91 18.69 -10.24 -24.83
CA GLN A 91 19.52 -10.82 -23.77
C GLN A 91 19.45 -9.99 -22.49
N HIS A 92 19.42 -8.67 -22.61
CA HIS A 92 19.29 -7.74 -21.50
C HIS A 92 17.94 -7.92 -20.78
N VAL A 93 16.86 -8.01 -21.55
CA VAL A 93 15.52 -8.28 -21.00
C VAL A 93 15.49 -9.61 -20.24
N GLU A 94 16.09 -10.66 -20.81
CA GLU A 94 16.15 -11.96 -20.15
C GLU A 94 17.01 -11.92 -18.88
N ASN A 95 18.12 -11.19 -18.89
CA ASN A 95 18.96 -11.01 -17.70
C ASN A 95 18.18 -10.33 -16.56
N VAL A 96 17.42 -9.27 -16.86
CA VAL A 96 16.57 -8.60 -15.86
C VAL A 96 15.48 -9.52 -15.34
N ARG A 97 14.87 -10.35 -16.20
CA ARG A 97 13.87 -11.34 -15.77
C ARG A 97 14.46 -12.36 -14.81
N GLN A 98 15.66 -12.86 -15.09
CA GLN A 98 16.36 -13.79 -14.21
C GLN A 98 16.75 -13.15 -12.88
N GLU A 99 17.19 -11.89 -12.90
CA GLU A 99 17.50 -11.13 -11.68
C GLU A 99 16.26 -10.94 -10.79
N VAL A 100 15.14 -10.45 -11.37
CA VAL A 100 13.88 -10.28 -10.64
C VAL A 100 13.40 -11.59 -10.06
N ARG A 101 13.47 -12.68 -10.84
CA ARG A 101 13.09 -14.01 -10.37
C ARG A 101 13.97 -14.46 -9.20
N GLY A 102 15.28 -14.25 -9.29
CA GLY A 102 16.22 -14.55 -8.20
C GLY A 102 15.85 -13.82 -6.90
N VAL A 103 15.59 -12.52 -6.97
CA VAL A 103 15.19 -11.72 -5.80
C VAL A 103 13.88 -12.24 -5.18
N VAL A 104 12.90 -12.59 -6.02
CA VAL A 104 11.62 -13.13 -5.54
C VAL A 104 11.80 -14.50 -4.89
N ASP A 105 12.55 -15.41 -5.52
CA ASP A 105 12.81 -16.75 -5.01
C ASP A 105 13.58 -16.70 -3.68
N ASP A 106 14.56 -15.79 -3.56
CA ASP A 106 15.31 -15.54 -2.32
C ASP A 106 14.40 -15.00 -1.22
N ALA A 107 13.53 -14.03 -1.53
CA ALA A 107 12.58 -13.46 -0.58
C ALA A 107 11.55 -14.50 -0.10
N VAL A 108 11.06 -15.36 -1.00
CA VAL A 108 10.15 -16.47 -0.66
C VAL A 108 10.86 -17.48 0.23
N THR A 109 12.09 -17.86 -0.12
CA THR A 109 12.90 -18.79 0.66
C THR A 109 13.13 -18.24 2.08
N PHE A 110 13.52 -16.97 2.19
CA PHE A 110 13.66 -16.28 3.47
C PHE A 110 12.37 -16.31 4.28
N ALA A 111 11.23 -15.97 3.67
CA ALA A 111 9.94 -15.93 4.36
C ALA A 111 9.50 -17.31 4.88
N LEU A 112 9.73 -18.37 4.09
CA LEU A 112 9.37 -19.74 4.46
C LEU A 112 10.29 -20.36 5.52
N GLN A 113 11.58 -20.02 5.48
CA GLN A 113 12.58 -20.54 6.40
C GLN A 113 12.71 -19.71 7.68
N SER A 114 12.21 -18.47 7.68
CA SER A 114 12.23 -17.62 8.86
C SER A 114 11.48 -18.28 10.02
N PRO A 115 12.11 -18.43 11.20
CA PRO A 115 11.45 -19.01 12.35
C PRO A 115 10.26 -18.14 12.75
N ARG A 116 9.24 -18.77 13.34
CA ARG A 116 8.15 -18.00 13.95
C ARG A 116 8.70 -17.15 15.09
N PRO A 117 8.16 -15.93 15.30
CA PRO A 117 8.52 -15.14 16.46
C PRO A 117 8.20 -15.92 17.74
N THR A 118 9.08 -15.79 18.71
CA THR A 118 8.98 -16.39 20.04
C THR A 118 8.26 -15.44 21.00
N LEU A 119 7.94 -15.93 22.20
CA LEU A 119 7.46 -15.05 23.28
C LEU A 119 8.54 -14.07 23.76
N GLU A 120 9.82 -14.42 23.61
CA GLU A 120 10.94 -13.53 23.95
C GLU A 120 11.00 -12.33 22.99
N ASP A 121 10.75 -12.55 21.70
CA ASP A 121 10.67 -11.47 20.71
C ASP A 121 9.55 -10.47 21.06
N ALA A 122 8.41 -10.99 21.52
CA ALA A 122 7.32 -10.15 22.02
C ALA A 122 7.74 -9.38 23.29
N TRP A 123 8.45 -10.02 24.21
CA TRP A 123 8.82 -9.41 25.50
C TRP A 123 9.90 -8.34 25.33
N SER A 124 10.85 -8.53 24.41
CA SER A 124 11.85 -7.52 24.07
C SER A 124 11.23 -6.21 23.57
N SER A 125 10.11 -6.30 22.86
CA SER A 125 9.35 -5.15 22.35
C SER A 125 8.54 -4.45 23.45
N LEU A 126 8.13 -5.17 24.50
CA LEU A 126 7.39 -4.63 25.64
C LEU A 126 8.30 -3.85 26.60
N TYR A 127 9.58 -4.23 26.69
CA TYR A 127 10.54 -3.67 27.65
C TYR A 127 11.72 -2.96 26.98
N CYS A 128 11.50 -2.31 25.84
CA CYS A 128 12.50 -1.43 25.26
C CYS A 128 12.81 -0.29 26.26
N ASN A 129 14.08 -0.16 26.68
CA ASN A 129 14.62 0.75 27.71
C ASN A 129 14.55 0.37 29.20
N ARG A 130 14.17 -0.84 29.61
CA ARG A 130 14.36 -1.24 31.02
C ARG A 130 15.68 -1.98 31.25
N ARG A 131 16.79 -1.22 31.26
CA ARG A 131 18.09 -1.78 31.66
C ARG A 131 18.13 -2.25 33.13
N HIS A 132 17.24 -1.76 34.01
CA HIS A 132 17.33 -2.02 35.47
C HIS A 132 15.99 -2.11 36.23
N GLU A 133 14.85 -2.27 35.57
CA GLU A 133 13.55 -2.33 36.27
C GLU A 133 12.89 -3.71 36.14
N THR A 134 13.03 -4.51 37.20
CA THR A 134 12.29 -5.76 37.42
C THR A 134 10.85 -5.42 37.84
N LEU A 135 9.89 -5.40 36.91
CA LEU A 135 8.48 -5.15 37.26
C LEU A 135 7.71 -6.38 37.73
N THR A 136 8.25 -7.58 37.52
CA THR A 136 7.74 -8.83 38.10
C THR A 136 8.94 -9.67 38.45
N GLY A 137 9.12 -10.00 39.73
CA GLY A 137 10.20 -10.90 40.16
C GLY A 137 10.15 -12.21 39.38
N GLU A 138 11.30 -12.72 38.97
CA GLU A 138 11.37 -14.10 38.52
C GLU A 138 10.99 -15.02 39.69
N PRO A 139 10.25 -16.11 39.45
CA PRO A 139 10.15 -17.15 40.46
C PRO A 139 11.57 -17.68 40.67
N ALA A 140 12.05 -17.63 41.91
CA ALA A 140 13.29 -18.26 42.30
C ALA A 140 13.28 -19.71 41.81
N HIS A 141 14.20 -20.04 40.91
CA HIS A 141 14.52 -21.42 40.57
C HIS A 141 15.81 -21.75 41.33
N ASP A 142 15.68 -22.60 42.35
CA ASP A 142 16.77 -23.27 43.06
C ASP A 142 17.62 -24.16 42.12
#